data_AF-A0A094HJL0-F1
#
_entry.id   AF-A0A094HJL0-F1
#
_cell.length_a   1.000
_cell.length_b   1.000
_cell.length_c   1.000
_cell.angle_alpha   90.00
_cell.angle_beta   90.00
_cell.angle_gamma   90.00
#
_symmetry.space_group_name_H-M   'P 1'
#
loop_
_entity.id
_entity.type
_entity.pdbx_description
1 polymer ?
#
loop_
_entity_poly.entity_id
_entity_poly.type
_entity_poly.pdbx_seq_one_letter_code
_entity_poly.pdbx_strand_id
1 'polypeptide(L)'
;MGLFSKSSSNRTSSKPSISERSASLASSNSSLQSPTLGFGKRSSPPTSSGPFSPTTTAPSHRPQIKMPKAPDPLVDPAAYLRSIGSVRARCSVLLEKALDNDLNHFDVDMSKFDDSVAFVVSIIKRDFAPDYSTIPPHGRWQHFNVGGKDRVTHLLQSWPSSVDTSERTRRLLDLFLVSVLLDAGAGTAWSYKSKENGKVYRRSEGLAVASLEMFKTGMFSSDPDQPFRVDSDGLRRLTVETMGKGLQVTAQNPITGLDGRANLLIRLSKALENRQYFGDDSRPGNIIDYLISHPTTQISSVPIVPLPTLWHVLMDGLGPIWPASRSVVDGVSLGDAWPLSSMPRDSNSAEWETIVPFHKLTQWLCYSLMQPMSVLMHIHFAGAELMTGLPEYRNGGLFIDTGVLTLKPEQMKRGLERFSAEADRNGQKCMEVVPMFEASDDVVVEWRAVTVGFLDMLLAKVNTELGLSGEEALSLPQMLEAGSWKGGREIAEVTRPNTKEPPIMIISDGTVF
;
A
#
# COMPACT_ATOMS: atom_id res chain seq x y z
N MET A 1 -30.67 -56.58 45.51
CA MET A 1 -32.12 -56.78 45.74
C MET A 1 -32.86 -55.67 45.02
N GLY A 2 -33.53 -55.84 43.89
CA GLY A 2 -33.68 -56.97 42.98
C GLY A 2 -34.47 -56.50 41.74
N LEU A 3 -34.51 -57.39 40.73
CA LEU A 3 -35.64 -57.62 39.81
C LEU A 3 -35.86 -56.59 38.68
N PHE A 4 -35.94 -56.92 37.39
CA PHE A 4 -35.91 -58.17 36.62
C PHE A 4 -35.63 -57.83 35.14
N SER A 5 -34.93 -58.74 34.44
CA SER A 5 -34.81 -58.81 32.98
C SER A 5 -35.83 -59.77 32.38
N LYS A 6 -36.29 -59.52 31.14
CA LYS A 6 -36.69 -60.45 30.07
C LYS A 6 -37.17 -59.58 28.89
N SER A 7 -37.17 -59.96 27.62
CA SER A 7 -36.41 -60.87 26.76
C SER A 7 -36.95 -60.60 25.34
N SER A 8 -36.10 -60.71 24.33
CA SER A 8 -36.37 -60.50 22.89
C SER A 8 -37.57 -61.26 22.29
N SER A 9 -38.18 -60.69 21.24
CA SER A 9 -38.68 -61.47 20.08
C SER A 9 -38.56 -60.68 18.77
N ASN A 10 -38.08 -61.37 17.73
CA ASN A 10 -37.91 -60.93 16.35
C ASN A 10 -39.26 -60.83 15.61
N ARG A 11 -39.38 -59.90 14.64
CA ARG A 11 -39.90 -60.20 13.29
C ARG A 11 -39.66 -59.06 12.28
N THR A 12 -39.18 -59.50 11.13
CA THR A 12 -38.98 -58.90 9.80
C THR A 12 -40.10 -58.00 9.26
N SER A 13 -39.76 -56.99 8.44
CA SER A 13 -40.39 -56.76 7.11
C SER A 13 -39.82 -55.57 6.31
N SER A 14 -39.48 -55.87 5.05
CA SER A 14 -39.60 -55.11 3.78
C SER A 14 -39.61 -53.56 3.74
N LYS A 15 -38.72 -53.01 2.90
CA LYS A 15 -38.89 -51.70 2.20
C LYS A 15 -40.05 -51.75 1.19
N PRO A 16 -40.70 -50.60 0.94
CA PRO A 16 -40.76 -50.13 -0.44
C PRO A 16 -40.67 -48.60 -0.66
N SER A 17 -40.53 -48.29 -1.94
CA SER A 17 -40.39 -47.05 -2.71
C SER A 17 -41.22 -45.82 -2.35
N ILE A 18 -40.67 -44.63 -2.65
CA ILE A 18 -41.35 -43.33 -2.65
C ILE A 18 -41.57 -42.86 -4.08
N SER A 19 -42.83 -42.57 -4.44
CA SER A 19 -43.24 -41.77 -5.59
C SER A 19 -44.18 -40.65 -5.11
N GLU A 20 -44.02 -39.45 -5.68
CA GLU A 20 -44.96 -38.31 -5.90
C GLU A 20 -46.37 -38.38 -5.25
N ARG A 21 -47.00 -37.34 -4.64
CA ARG A 21 -47.05 -35.88 -4.92
C ARG A 21 -47.93 -35.18 -3.85
N SER A 22 -47.77 -33.84 -3.71
CA SER A 22 -48.74 -32.78 -3.24
C SER A 22 -49.25 -32.81 -1.77
N ALA A 23 -49.43 -31.72 -1.00
CA ALA A 23 -49.39 -30.27 -1.23
C ALA A 23 -49.22 -29.45 0.09
N SER A 24 -48.72 -28.22 -0.08
CA SER A 24 -48.96 -26.95 0.66
C SER A 24 -48.61 -26.78 2.16
N LEU A 25 -47.73 -25.81 2.46
CA LEU A 25 -48.08 -24.56 3.18
C LEU A 25 -46.90 -23.54 3.23
N ALA A 26 -47.17 -22.36 2.65
CA ALA A 26 -46.62 -21.01 2.85
C ALA A 26 -45.26 -20.75 3.53
N SER A 27 -44.38 -20.01 2.85
CA SER A 27 -43.96 -18.66 3.29
C SER A 27 -43.25 -17.87 2.18
N SER A 28 -43.41 -16.55 2.28
CA SER A 28 -43.17 -15.45 1.34
C SER A 28 -41.72 -15.23 0.91
N ASN A 29 -41.48 -15.18 -0.40
CA ASN A 29 -40.32 -14.56 -1.04
C ASN A 29 -40.71 -13.17 -1.57
N SER A 30 -40.04 -12.12 -1.09
CA SER A 30 -40.06 -10.79 -1.71
C SER A 30 -38.76 -10.58 -2.50
N SER A 31 -38.89 -10.68 -3.81
CA SER A 31 -37.92 -10.22 -4.81
C SER A 31 -37.94 -8.69 -4.91
N LEU A 32 -36.81 -8.02 -4.74
CA LEU A 32 -36.65 -6.63 -5.14
C LEU A 32 -35.98 -6.56 -6.52
N GLN A 33 -36.81 -6.22 -7.50
CA GLN A 33 -36.45 -5.91 -8.87
C GLN A 33 -35.57 -4.66 -8.93
N SER A 34 -34.47 -4.75 -9.66
CA SER A 34 -33.69 -3.60 -10.14
C SER A 34 -34.47 -2.87 -11.23
N PRO A 35 -34.53 -1.53 -11.27
CA PRO A 35 -35.24 -0.83 -12.32
C PRO A 35 -34.45 -0.84 -13.62
N THR A 36 -35.06 -1.42 -14.65
CA THR A 36 -34.75 -1.25 -16.06
C THR A 36 -35.15 0.16 -16.52
N LEU A 37 -34.19 0.95 -17.00
CA LEU A 37 -34.46 2.21 -17.69
C LEU A 37 -34.50 1.97 -19.20
N GLY A 38 -35.63 2.37 -19.80
CA GLY A 38 -35.94 2.19 -21.21
C GLY A 38 -35.06 2.99 -22.16
N PHE A 39 -34.76 2.38 -23.30
CA PHE A 39 -34.11 3.00 -24.45
C PHE A 39 -34.99 4.09 -25.06
N GLY A 40 -34.62 5.34 -24.86
CA GLY A 40 -35.06 6.49 -25.64
C GLY A 40 -33.88 7.10 -26.39
N LYS A 41 -33.85 6.95 -27.72
CA LYS A 41 -32.90 7.64 -28.61
C LYS A 41 -33.03 9.16 -28.45
N ARG A 42 -32.05 9.80 -27.82
CA ARG A 42 -31.76 11.23 -27.98
C ARG A 42 -30.26 11.43 -28.15
N SER A 43 -29.89 11.76 -29.39
CA SER A 43 -28.60 12.29 -29.79
C SER A 43 -28.27 13.56 -28.99
N SER A 44 -27.20 13.51 -28.21
CA SER A 44 -26.56 14.68 -27.59
C SER A 44 -25.05 14.61 -27.88
N PRO A 45 -24.36 15.75 -28.08
CA PRO A 45 -23.06 15.82 -28.75
C PRO A 45 -21.91 15.36 -27.85
N PRO A 46 -20.73 15.03 -28.41
CA PRO A 46 -19.62 14.51 -27.62
C PRO A 46 -19.11 15.61 -26.68
N THR A 47 -19.16 15.30 -25.38
CA THR A 47 -18.50 16.08 -24.34
C THR A 47 -17.00 15.92 -24.49
N SER A 48 -16.32 17.07 -24.59
CA SER A 48 -14.88 17.26 -24.66
C SER A 48 -14.10 16.33 -23.72
N SER A 49 -13.18 15.57 -24.30
CA SER A 49 -11.99 15.03 -23.65
C SER A 49 -11.35 16.07 -22.73
N GLY A 50 -11.14 15.71 -21.46
CA GLY A 50 -10.41 16.56 -20.51
C GLY A 50 -8.99 16.84 -21.00
N PRO A 51 -8.41 18.02 -20.70
CA PRO A 51 -7.16 18.45 -21.31
C PRO A 51 -5.95 17.93 -20.52
N PHE A 52 -5.82 16.63 -20.26
CA PHE A 52 -4.60 16.05 -19.64
C PHE A 52 -4.40 14.59 -20.05
N SER A 53 -4.20 14.37 -21.35
CA SER A 53 -3.44 13.21 -21.83
C SER A 53 -2.00 13.68 -22.04
N PRO A 54 -0.98 13.12 -21.38
CA PRO A 54 0.40 13.40 -21.77
C PRO A 54 0.67 12.66 -23.08
N THR A 55 0.30 13.27 -24.21
CA THR A 55 0.92 12.97 -25.50
C THR A 55 2.28 13.64 -25.52
N THR A 56 3.19 13.15 -24.70
CA THR A 56 4.62 13.43 -24.89
C THR A 56 5.13 12.40 -25.88
N THR A 57 5.28 12.82 -27.14
CA THR A 57 6.31 12.24 -28.02
C THR A 57 7.65 12.50 -27.34
N ALA A 58 8.06 11.59 -26.46
CA ALA A 58 9.37 11.64 -25.83
C ALA A 58 10.44 11.45 -26.92
N PRO A 59 11.53 12.22 -26.92
CA PRO A 59 12.66 11.92 -27.78
C PRO A 59 13.19 10.52 -27.44
N SER A 60 13.45 9.73 -28.47
CA SER A 60 13.84 8.30 -28.48
C SER A 60 15.17 7.96 -27.79
N HIS A 61 15.71 8.88 -26.98
CA HIS A 61 16.95 8.70 -26.25
C HIS A 61 16.80 9.31 -24.85
N ARG A 62 16.33 8.52 -23.88
CA ARG A 62 16.42 8.91 -22.47
C ARG A 62 17.91 9.06 -22.13
N PRO A 63 18.34 10.19 -21.54
CA PRO A 63 19.75 10.37 -21.20
C PRO A 63 20.18 9.28 -20.22
N GLN A 64 21.14 8.45 -20.63
CA GLN A 64 21.69 7.41 -19.75
C GLN A 64 22.58 8.09 -18.72
N ILE A 65 22.01 8.35 -17.55
CA ILE A 65 22.78 8.75 -16.37
C ILE A 65 23.35 7.49 -15.75
N LYS A 66 24.66 7.51 -15.45
CA LYS A 66 25.29 6.45 -14.68
C LYS A 66 24.68 6.44 -13.28
N MET A 67 23.94 5.38 -12.96
CA MET A 67 23.37 5.21 -11.63
C MET A 67 24.46 4.98 -10.58
N PRO A 68 24.37 5.63 -9.39
CA PRO A 68 25.27 5.29 -8.29
C PRO A 68 25.06 3.83 -7.90
N LYS A 69 26.15 3.13 -7.63
CA LYS A 69 26.09 1.76 -7.11
C LYS A 69 25.58 1.78 -5.66
N ALA A 70 24.95 0.69 -5.25
CA ALA A 70 24.67 0.49 -3.83
C ALA A 70 26.00 0.49 -3.03
N PRO A 71 25.98 0.94 -1.76
CA PRO A 71 27.13 0.83 -0.87
C PRO A 71 27.64 -0.60 -0.77
N ASP A 72 28.95 -0.77 -0.55
CA ASP A 72 29.54 -2.09 -0.34
C ASP A 72 29.18 -2.60 1.06
N PRO A 73 28.42 -3.71 1.19
CA PRO A 73 28.02 -4.23 2.50
C PRO A 73 29.18 -4.74 3.35
N LEU A 74 30.35 -5.01 2.77
CA LEU A 74 31.55 -5.40 3.53
C LEU A 74 32.25 -4.19 4.16
N VAL A 75 31.91 -2.97 3.74
CA VAL A 75 32.47 -1.72 4.25
C VAL A 75 31.45 -0.97 5.11
N ASP A 76 30.21 -0.87 4.64
CA ASP A 76 29.11 -0.19 5.33
C ASP A 76 27.79 -0.98 5.14
N PRO A 77 27.57 -2.03 5.97
CA PRO A 77 26.37 -2.86 5.88
C PRO A 77 25.09 -2.07 6.16
N ALA A 78 25.14 -1.08 7.04
CA ALA A 78 23.99 -0.24 7.36
C ALA A 78 23.57 0.61 6.16
N ALA A 79 24.50 1.27 5.47
CA ALA A 79 24.20 2.03 4.26
C ALA A 79 23.70 1.13 3.13
N TYR A 80 24.26 -0.07 2.97
CA TYR A 80 23.77 -1.06 2.00
C TYR A 80 22.32 -1.45 2.29
N LEU A 81 22.02 -1.88 3.53
CA LEU A 81 20.67 -2.31 3.91
C LEU A 81 19.65 -1.17 3.87
N ARG A 82 20.08 0.09 3.96
CA ARG A 82 19.22 1.28 3.77
C ARG A 82 19.05 1.70 2.30
N SER A 83 19.81 1.12 1.37
CA SER A 83 19.70 1.47 -0.06
C SER A 83 18.48 0.82 -0.73
N ILE A 84 17.94 1.44 -1.78
CA ILE A 84 16.82 0.86 -2.54
C ILE A 84 17.22 -0.45 -3.24
N GLY A 85 18.48 -0.55 -3.68
CA GLY A 85 18.99 -1.72 -4.39
C GLY A 85 19.04 -2.98 -3.51
N SER A 86 19.25 -2.84 -2.20
CA SER A 86 19.30 -3.99 -1.30
C SER A 86 17.93 -4.66 -1.14
N VAL A 87 16.81 -3.93 -1.25
CA VAL A 87 15.46 -4.51 -1.12
C VAL A 87 15.28 -5.68 -2.08
N ARG A 88 15.47 -5.44 -3.39
CA ARG A 88 15.35 -6.49 -4.39
C ARG A 88 16.43 -7.56 -4.22
N ALA A 89 17.70 -7.17 -4.04
CA ALA A 89 18.81 -8.11 -3.92
C ALA A 89 18.63 -9.12 -2.77
N ARG A 90 18.11 -8.67 -1.63
CA ARG A 90 17.90 -9.51 -0.45
C ARG A 90 16.62 -10.34 -0.56
N CYS A 91 15.54 -9.78 -1.14
CA CYS A 91 14.31 -10.52 -1.40
C CYS A 91 14.48 -11.61 -2.47
N SER A 92 15.38 -11.43 -3.44
CA SER A 92 15.66 -12.45 -4.48
C SER A 92 16.13 -13.78 -3.90
N VAL A 93 16.84 -13.77 -2.77
CA VAL A 93 17.26 -15.00 -2.07
C VAL A 93 16.05 -15.82 -1.62
N LEU A 94 14.99 -15.16 -1.15
CA LEU A 94 13.75 -15.84 -0.75
C LEU A 94 12.89 -16.20 -1.95
N LEU A 95 12.96 -15.42 -3.04
CA LEU A 95 12.29 -15.80 -4.28
C LEU A 95 12.83 -17.14 -4.79
N GLU A 96 14.15 -17.34 -4.79
CA GLU A 96 14.77 -18.61 -5.19
C GLU A 96 14.27 -19.77 -4.31
N LYS A 97 14.29 -19.61 -2.98
CA LYS A 97 13.72 -20.61 -2.05
C LYS A 97 12.22 -20.84 -2.27
N ALA A 98 11.45 -19.81 -2.59
CA ALA A 98 10.03 -19.93 -2.86
C ALA A 98 9.75 -20.75 -4.13
N LEU A 99 10.55 -20.55 -5.19
CA LEU A 99 10.43 -21.31 -6.43
C LEU A 99 10.74 -22.80 -6.23
N ASP A 100 11.61 -23.13 -5.27
CA ASP A 100 11.92 -24.50 -4.86
C ASP A 100 10.99 -25.07 -3.78
N ASN A 101 9.97 -24.30 -3.37
CA ASN A 101 9.07 -24.64 -2.26
C ASN A 101 9.83 -24.97 -0.94
N ASP A 102 10.86 -24.19 -0.64
CA ASP A 102 11.76 -24.36 0.51
C ASP A 102 11.69 -23.16 1.48
N LEU A 103 10.47 -22.64 1.70
CA LEU A 103 10.21 -21.60 2.69
C LEU A 103 9.97 -22.22 4.08
N ASN A 104 10.26 -21.47 5.14
CA ASN A 104 10.08 -21.95 6.50
C ASN A 104 8.60 -21.97 6.90
N HIS A 105 7.82 -20.95 6.53
CA HIS A 105 6.46 -20.70 7.04
C HIS A 105 5.35 -20.91 6.03
N PHE A 106 5.67 -20.98 4.74
CA PHE A 106 4.70 -21.16 3.67
C PHE A 106 5.04 -22.37 2.79
N ASP A 107 4.00 -23.05 2.32
CA ASP A 107 4.09 -23.91 1.15
C ASP A 107 3.78 -23.06 -0.10
N VAL A 108 4.52 -23.31 -1.18
CA VAL A 108 4.42 -22.62 -2.46
C VAL A 108 3.93 -23.58 -3.54
N ASP A 109 2.81 -23.24 -4.18
CA ASP A 109 2.28 -23.96 -5.33
C ASP A 109 2.38 -23.09 -6.59
N MET A 110 3.50 -23.23 -7.31
CA MET A 110 3.72 -22.48 -8.55
C MET A 110 2.74 -22.87 -9.68
N SER A 111 2.02 -23.99 -9.57
CA SER A 111 0.95 -24.31 -10.53
C SER A 111 -0.22 -23.33 -10.45
N LYS A 112 -0.34 -22.57 -9.34
CA LYS A 112 -1.34 -21.52 -9.13
C LYS A 112 -0.90 -20.13 -9.57
N PHE A 113 0.36 -19.95 -9.95
CA PHE A 113 0.86 -18.61 -10.29
C PHE A 113 0.16 -18.04 -11.52
N ASP A 114 -0.14 -18.87 -12.52
CA ASP A 114 -0.87 -18.45 -13.71
C ASP A 114 -2.34 -18.09 -13.41
N ASP A 115 -2.95 -18.67 -12.37
CA ASP A 115 -4.28 -18.25 -11.88
C ASP A 115 -4.21 -16.82 -11.31
N SER A 116 -3.15 -16.47 -10.56
CA SER A 116 -2.93 -15.10 -10.08
C SER A 116 -2.75 -14.12 -11.23
N VAL A 117 -1.98 -14.51 -12.26
CA VAL A 117 -1.76 -13.68 -13.47
C VAL A 117 -3.08 -13.45 -14.17
N ALA A 118 -3.85 -14.51 -14.44
CA ALA A 118 -5.14 -14.42 -15.12
C ALA A 118 -6.12 -13.53 -14.36
N PHE A 119 -6.16 -13.65 -13.03
CA PHE A 119 -6.97 -12.79 -12.17
C PHE A 119 -6.57 -11.32 -12.30
N VAL A 120 -5.28 -10.99 -12.18
CA VAL A 120 -4.79 -9.61 -12.29
C VAL A 120 -5.02 -9.02 -13.68
N VAL A 121 -4.74 -9.79 -14.73
CA VAL A 121 -5.02 -9.42 -16.13
C VAL A 121 -6.51 -9.13 -16.33
N SER A 122 -7.40 -9.94 -15.73
CA SER A 122 -8.85 -9.73 -15.84
C SER A 122 -9.29 -8.40 -15.26
N ILE A 123 -8.72 -7.97 -14.14
CA ILE A 123 -9.02 -6.68 -13.50
C ILE A 123 -8.50 -5.53 -14.36
N ILE A 124 -7.25 -5.62 -14.82
CA ILE A 124 -6.66 -4.58 -15.69
C ILE A 124 -7.49 -4.46 -16.98
N LYS A 125 -7.86 -5.56 -17.62
CA LYS A 125 -8.69 -5.56 -18.84
C LYS A 125 -10.07 -4.95 -18.57
N ARG A 126 -10.73 -5.31 -17.46
CA ARG A 126 -12.05 -4.80 -17.09
C ARG A 126 -12.08 -3.27 -17.04
N ASP A 127 -11.03 -2.67 -16.47
CA ASP A 127 -11.04 -1.24 -16.13
C ASP A 127 -10.35 -0.35 -17.17
N PHE A 128 -9.39 -0.89 -17.95
CA PHE A 128 -8.53 -0.09 -18.82
C PHE A 128 -8.47 -0.58 -20.27
N ALA A 129 -9.01 -1.76 -20.62
CA ALA A 129 -8.97 -2.17 -22.03
C ALA A 129 -9.85 -1.26 -22.90
N PRO A 130 -9.41 -0.93 -24.13
CA PRO A 130 -8.14 -1.31 -24.76
C PRO A 130 -6.97 -0.33 -24.52
N ASP A 131 -7.18 0.75 -23.76
CA ASP A 131 -6.21 1.85 -23.59
C ASP A 131 -5.46 1.79 -22.25
N TYR A 132 -4.46 0.90 -22.18
CA TYR A 132 -3.63 0.72 -20.99
C TYR A 132 -2.70 1.91 -20.71
N SER A 133 -2.47 2.80 -21.67
CA SER A 133 -1.63 3.99 -21.49
C SER A 133 -2.21 4.98 -20.47
N THR A 134 -3.53 4.88 -20.21
CA THR A 134 -4.25 5.70 -19.24
C THR A 134 -4.06 5.23 -17.79
N ILE A 135 -3.46 4.06 -17.56
CA ILE A 135 -3.20 3.56 -16.22
C ILE A 135 -2.18 4.48 -15.54
N PRO A 136 -2.56 5.18 -14.47
CA PRO A 136 -1.61 6.03 -13.77
C PRO A 136 -0.67 5.18 -12.91
N PRO A 137 0.53 5.69 -12.56
CA PRO A 137 1.40 5.01 -11.61
C PRO A 137 0.73 4.97 -10.23
N HIS A 138 0.92 3.88 -9.48
CA HIS A 138 0.48 3.77 -8.09
C HIS A 138 1.12 4.86 -7.23
N GLY A 139 0.28 5.63 -6.54
CA GLY A 139 0.72 6.77 -5.73
C GLY A 139 -0.42 7.37 -4.90
N ARG A 140 -0.06 8.33 -4.04
CA ARG A 140 -1.06 9.04 -3.23
C ARG A 140 -2.01 9.91 -4.05
N TRP A 141 -1.61 10.31 -5.26
CA TRP A 141 -2.43 11.15 -6.15
C TRP A 141 -3.78 10.50 -6.47
N GLN A 142 -3.77 9.21 -6.78
CA GLN A 142 -4.94 8.43 -7.18
C GLN A 142 -5.90 8.27 -5.99
N HIS A 143 -5.35 8.17 -4.78
CA HIS A 143 -6.13 8.11 -3.55
C HIS A 143 -6.87 9.44 -3.27
N PHE A 144 -6.24 10.60 -3.53
CA PHE A 144 -6.97 11.88 -3.46
C PHE A 144 -8.13 11.93 -4.47
N ASN A 145 -7.98 11.22 -5.59
CA ASN A 145 -8.96 11.20 -6.67
C ASN A 145 -10.07 10.14 -6.53
N VAL A 146 -10.14 9.47 -5.37
CA VAL A 146 -11.16 8.47 -5.07
C VAL A 146 -12.59 9.02 -5.26
N GLY A 147 -13.47 8.18 -5.81
CA GLY A 147 -14.87 8.52 -6.03
C GLY A 147 -15.10 9.34 -7.30
N GLY A 148 -14.14 9.34 -8.24
CA GLY A 148 -14.24 9.98 -9.56
C GLY A 148 -14.12 11.50 -9.49
N LYS A 149 -13.30 12.03 -8.59
CA LYS A 149 -13.12 13.47 -8.38
C LYS A 149 -11.67 13.85 -8.50
N ASP A 150 -11.31 14.73 -9.42
CA ASP A 150 -9.93 15.19 -9.58
C ASP A 150 -9.56 16.27 -8.57
N ARG A 151 -9.39 15.87 -7.31
CA ARG A 151 -9.17 16.78 -6.19
C ARG A 151 -7.83 17.49 -6.26
N VAL A 152 -6.81 16.85 -6.83
CA VAL A 152 -5.49 17.48 -6.96
C VAL A 152 -5.57 18.61 -7.98
N THR A 153 -6.21 18.40 -9.13
CA THR A 153 -6.44 19.46 -10.12
C THR A 153 -7.30 20.59 -9.54
N HIS A 154 -8.38 20.29 -8.81
CA HIS A 154 -9.18 21.32 -8.14
C HIS A 154 -8.37 22.11 -7.10
N LEU A 155 -7.47 21.45 -6.35
CA LEU A 155 -6.58 22.12 -5.40
C LEU A 155 -5.62 23.05 -6.13
N LEU A 156 -4.98 22.60 -7.22
CA LEU A 156 -4.10 23.42 -8.05
C LEU A 156 -4.83 24.63 -8.62
N GLN A 157 -6.06 24.46 -9.08
CA GLN A 157 -6.89 25.55 -9.63
C GLN A 157 -7.36 26.55 -8.56
N SER A 158 -7.39 26.15 -7.29
CA SER A 158 -7.77 27.04 -6.19
C SER A 158 -6.68 28.06 -5.82
N TRP A 159 -5.44 27.85 -6.28
CA TRP A 159 -4.33 28.76 -6.00
C TRP A 159 -4.22 29.85 -7.07
N PRO A 160 -3.90 31.11 -6.68
CA PRO A 160 -3.72 32.20 -7.62
C PRO A 160 -2.69 31.89 -8.71
N SER A 161 -2.85 32.52 -9.89
CA SER A 161 -1.88 32.41 -10.98
C SER A 161 -0.50 32.98 -10.63
N SER A 162 -0.41 33.82 -9.59
CA SER A 162 0.86 34.32 -9.05
C SER A 162 1.68 33.27 -8.29
N VAL A 163 1.07 32.14 -7.91
CA VAL A 163 1.79 31.00 -7.33
C VAL A 163 2.43 30.22 -8.47
N ASP A 164 3.76 30.29 -8.57
CA ASP A 164 4.53 29.63 -9.62
C ASP A 164 4.50 28.10 -9.52
N THR A 165 4.94 27.43 -10.58
CA THR A 165 4.95 25.97 -10.68
C THR A 165 5.80 25.29 -9.59
N SER A 166 6.90 25.91 -9.17
CA SER A 166 7.77 25.37 -8.13
C SER A 166 7.06 25.36 -6.77
N GLU A 167 6.45 26.47 -6.37
CA GLU A 167 5.69 26.55 -5.12
C GLU A 167 4.44 25.67 -5.16
N ARG A 168 3.73 25.60 -6.30
CA ARG A 168 2.63 24.63 -6.47
C ARG A 168 3.10 23.20 -6.21
N THR A 169 4.29 22.85 -6.69
CA THR A 169 4.89 21.53 -6.47
C THR A 169 5.28 21.34 -5.00
N ARG A 170 5.91 22.32 -4.35
CA ARG A 170 6.22 22.26 -2.90
C ARG A 170 4.98 22.00 -2.06
N ARG A 171 3.87 22.71 -2.34
CA ARG A 171 2.59 22.52 -1.62
C ARG A 171 1.99 21.14 -1.83
N LEU A 172 2.13 20.54 -3.02
CA LEU A 172 1.72 19.15 -3.22
C LEU A 172 2.62 18.17 -2.48
N LEU A 173 3.95 18.38 -2.49
CA LEU A 173 4.89 17.55 -1.74
C LEU A 173 4.62 17.60 -0.23
N ASP A 174 4.31 18.78 0.32
CA ASP A 174 3.84 18.98 1.69
C ASP A 174 2.63 18.07 1.99
N LEU A 175 1.56 18.22 1.21
CA LEU A 175 0.34 17.43 1.36
C LEU A 175 0.60 15.93 1.23
N PHE A 176 1.34 15.52 0.20
CA PHE A 176 1.56 14.12 -0.12
C PHE A 176 2.37 13.44 0.99
N LEU A 177 3.39 14.11 1.52
CA LEU A 177 4.23 13.55 2.59
C LEU A 177 3.40 13.29 3.85
N VAL A 178 2.70 14.29 4.39
CA VAL A 178 1.89 14.09 5.61
C VAL A 178 0.75 13.11 5.37
N SER A 179 0.15 13.12 4.18
CA SER A 179 -0.91 12.18 3.82
C SER A 179 -0.39 10.74 3.82
N VAL A 180 0.77 10.47 3.21
CA VAL A 180 1.38 9.13 3.18
C VAL A 180 1.75 8.66 4.59
N LEU A 181 2.34 9.52 5.43
CA LEU A 181 2.66 9.15 6.82
C LEU A 181 1.41 8.85 7.65
N LEU A 182 0.25 9.40 7.28
CA LEU A 182 -1.02 9.07 7.92
C LEU A 182 -1.63 7.75 7.42
N ASP A 183 -1.04 7.07 6.43
CA ASP A 183 -1.63 5.92 5.73
C ASP A 183 -1.48 4.53 6.40
N ALA A 184 -1.21 4.48 7.70
CA ALA A 184 -0.92 3.24 8.42
C ALA A 184 -2.21 2.46 8.74
N GLY A 185 -2.94 1.88 7.78
CA GLY A 185 -4.12 1.02 8.06
C GLY A 185 -5.16 1.56 9.06
N ALA A 186 -6.31 2.05 8.60
CA ALA A 186 -7.33 2.66 9.47
C ALA A 186 -8.18 1.68 10.31
N GLY A 187 -7.88 0.37 10.29
CA GLY A 187 -8.77 -0.68 10.78
C GLY A 187 -10.04 -0.81 9.93
N THR A 188 -10.97 -1.67 10.40
CA THR A 188 -12.23 -1.98 9.69
C THR A 188 -13.41 -1.09 10.10
N ALA A 189 -13.36 -0.51 11.32
CA ALA A 189 -14.44 0.31 11.86
C ALA A 189 -14.44 1.75 11.34
N TRP A 190 -13.26 2.35 11.19
CA TRP A 190 -13.15 3.77 10.86
C TRP A 190 -13.65 4.10 9.45
N SER A 191 -14.33 5.23 9.34
CA SER A 191 -14.70 5.83 8.06
C SER A 191 -14.63 7.35 8.09
N TYR A 192 -14.41 7.96 6.93
CA TYR A 192 -14.39 9.40 6.73
C TYR A 192 -15.55 9.84 5.88
N LYS A 193 -16.31 10.83 6.36
CA LYS A 193 -17.41 11.45 5.61
C LYS A 193 -16.90 12.77 5.03
N SER A 194 -16.68 12.81 3.72
CA SER A 194 -16.13 13.99 3.05
C SER A 194 -17.05 15.20 3.19
N LYS A 195 -16.49 16.36 3.54
CA LYS A 195 -17.24 17.63 3.60
C LYS A 195 -17.63 18.13 2.21
N GLU A 196 -16.89 17.74 1.18
CA GLU A 196 -17.14 18.14 -0.21
C GLU A 196 -18.49 17.63 -0.72
N ASN A 197 -18.85 16.38 -0.41
CA ASN A 197 -20.00 15.71 -1.05
C ASN A 197 -20.78 14.76 -0.14
N GLY A 198 -20.43 14.66 1.14
CA GLY A 198 -21.09 13.79 2.11
C GLY A 198 -20.86 12.28 1.90
N LYS A 199 -20.08 11.87 0.89
CA LYS A 199 -19.75 10.45 0.67
C LYS A 199 -18.84 9.93 1.77
N VAL A 200 -19.00 8.65 2.06
CA VAL A 200 -18.20 7.94 3.07
C VAL A 200 -17.11 7.13 2.38
N TYR A 201 -15.87 7.36 2.80
CA TYR A 201 -14.68 6.65 2.37
C TYR A 201 -14.07 5.90 3.57
N ARG A 202 -13.32 4.85 3.32
CA ARG A 202 -12.70 3.99 4.36
C ARG A 202 -11.23 3.78 4.03
N ARG A 203 -10.47 3.22 4.98
CA ARG A 203 -9.07 2.83 4.79
C ARG A 203 -8.21 3.96 4.18
N SER A 204 -7.26 3.62 3.31
CA SER A 204 -6.32 4.54 2.69
C SER A 204 -6.99 5.66 1.91
N GLU A 205 -8.08 5.35 1.21
CA GLU A 205 -8.85 6.34 0.46
C GLU A 205 -9.53 7.37 1.38
N GLY A 206 -10.09 6.92 2.51
CA GLY A 206 -10.63 7.83 3.52
C GLY A 206 -9.55 8.71 4.15
N LEU A 207 -8.38 8.15 4.44
CA LEU A 207 -7.24 8.88 4.99
C LEU A 207 -6.70 9.93 4.02
N ALA A 208 -6.68 9.64 2.71
CA ALA A 208 -6.32 10.62 1.69
C ALA A 208 -7.29 11.80 1.66
N VAL A 209 -8.60 11.56 1.67
CA VAL A 209 -9.60 12.64 1.70
C VAL A 209 -9.50 13.44 3.01
N ALA A 210 -9.36 12.77 4.16
CA ALA A 210 -9.22 13.42 5.45
C ALA A 210 -7.99 14.33 5.52
N SER A 211 -6.82 13.82 5.12
CA SER A 211 -5.56 14.58 5.13
C SER A 211 -5.58 15.77 4.17
N LEU A 212 -6.20 15.64 3.00
CA LEU A 212 -6.44 16.77 2.10
C LEU A 212 -7.34 17.83 2.74
N GLU A 213 -8.45 17.44 3.35
CA GLU A 213 -9.36 18.40 3.99
C GLU A 213 -8.71 19.07 5.21
N MET A 214 -7.91 18.35 6.01
CA MET A 214 -7.10 18.92 7.10
C MET A 214 -6.06 19.92 6.56
N PHE A 215 -5.33 19.56 5.50
CA PHE A 215 -4.37 20.43 4.85
C PHE A 215 -5.01 21.72 4.34
N LYS A 216 -6.18 21.64 3.68
CA LYS A 216 -6.90 22.83 3.19
C LYS A 216 -7.35 23.79 4.30
N THR A 217 -7.42 23.33 5.55
CA THR A 217 -7.76 24.16 6.71
C THR A 217 -6.55 24.79 7.40
N GLY A 218 -5.33 24.54 6.92
CA GLY A 218 -4.10 25.03 7.56
C GLY A 218 -3.68 24.24 8.79
N MET A 219 -4.25 23.05 9.02
CA MET A 219 -3.98 22.24 10.22
C MET A 219 -2.49 21.96 10.44
N PHE A 220 -1.70 21.90 9.37
CA PHE A 220 -0.28 21.54 9.40
C PHE A 220 0.67 22.75 9.21
N SER A 221 0.12 23.96 9.07
CA SER A 221 0.90 25.19 8.82
C SER A 221 1.10 26.00 10.10
N SER A 222 2.27 26.64 10.26
CA SER A 222 2.47 27.66 11.29
C SER A 222 1.89 29.02 10.94
N ASP A 223 1.64 29.27 9.66
CA ASP A 223 1.22 30.58 9.14
C ASP A 223 -0.25 30.53 8.70
N PRO A 224 -1.16 31.28 9.36
CA PRO A 224 -2.57 31.32 9.01
C PRO A 224 -2.83 31.92 7.62
N ASP A 225 -1.92 32.74 7.09
CA ASP A 225 -2.03 33.33 5.75
C ASP A 225 -1.52 32.37 4.66
N GLN A 226 -0.86 31.26 5.06
CA GLN A 226 -0.39 30.19 4.17
C GLN A 226 -0.98 28.83 4.61
N PRO A 227 -2.31 28.60 4.44
CA PRO A 227 -2.94 27.36 4.91
C PRO A 227 -2.53 26.12 4.10
N PHE A 228 -2.11 26.28 2.84
CA PHE A 228 -1.71 25.17 1.96
C PHE A 228 -0.22 24.83 2.12
N ARG A 229 0.22 24.65 3.36
CA ARG A 229 1.62 24.42 3.73
C ARG A 229 1.70 23.41 4.88
N VAL A 230 2.79 22.66 4.90
CA VAL A 230 3.25 21.88 6.05
C VAL A 230 4.62 22.41 6.46
N ASP A 231 4.82 22.71 7.75
CA ASP A 231 6.13 23.08 8.29
C ASP A 231 6.35 22.51 9.70
N SER A 232 7.62 22.55 10.13
CA SER A 232 8.04 22.06 11.45
C SER A 232 7.17 22.62 12.57
N ASP A 233 6.96 23.93 12.63
CA ASP A 233 6.25 24.58 13.75
C ASP A 233 4.75 24.26 13.75
N GLY A 234 4.12 24.14 12.58
CA GLY A 234 2.75 23.68 12.42
C GLY A 234 2.56 22.25 12.93
N LEU A 235 3.44 21.34 12.52
CA LEU A 235 3.41 19.94 12.96
C LEU A 235 3.68 19.78 14.45
N ARG A 236 4.57 20.60 15.03
CA ARG A 236 4.92 20.56 16.46
C ARG A 236 3.73 20.88 17.37
N ARG A 237 2.76 21.67 16.90
CA ARG A 237 1.55 22.05 17.65
C ARG A 237 0.42 21.02 17.59
N LEU A 238 0.57 19.96 16.80
CA LEU A 238 -0.43 18.91 16.71
C LEU A 238 -0.61 18.22 18.06
N THR A 239 -1.84 17.84 18.34
CA THR A 239 -2.20 16.98 19.48
C THR A 239 -3.04 15.81 19.00
N VAL A 240 -3.07 14.72 19.78
CA VAL A 240 -3.95 13.57 19.54
C VAL A 240 -5.41 14.02 19.37
N GLU A 241 -5.86 14.99 20.16
CA GLU A 241 -7.22 15.53 20.09
C GLU A 241 -7.49 16.26 18.77
N THR A 242 -6.58 17.14 18.34
CA THR A 242 -6.74 17.88 17.06
C THR A 242 -6.72 16.92 15.86
N MET A 243 -5.84 15.91 15.88
CA MET A 243 -5.80 14.85 14.88
C MET A 243 -7.08 14.01 14.89
N GLY A 244 -7.59 13.66 16.08
CA GLY A 244 -8.85 12.93 16.23
C GLY A 244 -10.03 13.69 15.63
N LYS A 245 -10.13 15.00 15.88
CA LYS A 245 -11.16 15.87 15.27
C LYS A 245 -11.04 15.89 13.75
N GLY A 246 -9.83 16.09 13.21
CA GLY A 246 -9.58 16.10 11.76
C GLY A 246 -9.90 14.77 11.07
N LEU A 247 -9.66 13.65 11.75
CA LEU A 247 -9.98 12.29 11.31
C LEU A 247 -11.42 11.84 11.66
N GLN A 248 -12.23 12.71 12.26
CA GLN A 248 -13.60 12.42 12.72
C GLN A 248 -13.70 11.22 13.69
N VAL A 249 -12.70 11.06 14.55
CA VAL A 249 -12.66 9.97 15.53
C VAL A 249 -13.64 10.23 16.66
N THR A 250 -14.49 9.24 16.93
CA THR A 250 -15.41 9.21 18.08
C THR A 250 -15.45 7.79 18.64
N ALA A 251 -16.16 7.58 19.75
CA ALA A 251 -16.39 6.24 20.28
C ALA A 251 -17.11 5.31 19.28
N GLN A 252 -17.92 5.88 18.36
CA GLN A 252 -18.65 5.13 17.32
C GLN A 252 -17.91 5.10 15.98
N ASN A 253 -16.82 5.85 15.83
CA ASN A 253 -15.96 5.86 14.65
C ASN A 253 -14.47 5.79 15.07
N PRO A 254 -14.06 4.73 15.78
CA PRO A 254 -12.70 4.61 16.29
C PRO A 254 -11.73 4.33 15.13
N ILE A 255 -10.51 4.87 15.23
CA ILE A 255 -9.40 4.54 14.33
C ILE A 255 -8.27 3.89 15.11
N THR A 256 -7.70 2.81 14.58
CA THR A 256 -6.51 2.18 15.14
C THR A 256 -5.29 3.10 14.98
N GLY A 257 -4.48 3.21 16.02
CA GLY A 257 -3.19 3.92 15.98
C GLY A 257 -3.29 5.46 15.91
N LEU A 258 -4.33 6.09 16.46
CA LEU A 258 -4.47 7.55 16.45
C LEU A 258 -3.26 8.24 17.11
N ASP A 259 -2.86 7.80 18.29
CA ASP A 259 -1.69 8.31 19.03
C ASP A 259 -0.40 8.10 18.24
N GLY A 260 -0.23 6.93 17.62
CA GLY A 260 0.91 6.62 16.77
C GLY A 260 1.04 7.60 15.60
N ARG A 261 -0.06 7.88 14.90
CA ARG A 261 -0.12 8.85 13.79
C ARG A 261 0.19 10.28 14.23
N ALA A 262 -0.42 10.73 15.31
CA ALA A 262 -0.20 12.08 15.84
C ALA A 262 1.28 12.26 16.23
N ASN A 263 1.82 11.31 16.99
CA ASN A 263 3.23 11.36 17.41
C ASN A 263 4.20 11.21 16.24
N LEU A 264 3.84 10.48 15.18
CA LEU A 264 4.65 10.40 13.96
C LEU A 264 4.79 11.76 13.29
N LEU A 265 3.68 12.51 13.13
CA LEU A 265 3.73 13.86 12.57
C LEU A 265 4.43 14.86 13.50
N ILE A 266 4.29 14.71 14.83
CA ILE A 266 5.05 15.51 15.79
C ILE A 266 6.55 15.22 15.67
N ARG A 267 6.99 13.96 15.53
CA ARG A 267 8.40 13.63 15.29
C ARG A 267 8.88 14.14 13.93
N LEU A 268 8.01 14.17 12.92
CA LEU A 268 8.32 14.79 11.63
C LEU A 268 8.72 16.26 11.81
N SER A 269 8.11 17.01 12.74
CA SER A 269 8.54 18.40 13.00
C SER A 269 10.04 18.52 13.27
N LYS A 270 10.61 17.57 14.04
CA LYS A 270 12.04 17.55 14.36
C LYS A 270 12.90 17.16 13.17
N ALA A 271 12.45 16.20 12.37
CA ALA A 271 13.14 15.77 11.16
C ALA A 271 13.24 16.93 10.12
N LEU A 272 12.18 17.74 10.01
CA LEU A 272 12.12 18.89 9.11
C LEU A 272 13.10 20.02 9.46
N GLU A 273 13.69 20.02 10.66
CA GLU A 273 14.74 21.00 11.04
C GLU A 273 16.06 20.77 10.28
N ASN A 274 16.22 19.64 9.58
CA ASN A 274 17.36 19.42 8.70
C ASN A 274 17.26 20.31 7.45
N ARG A 275 17.83 21.52 7.56
CA ARG A 275 17.79 22.56 6.52
C ARG A 275 18.44 22.15 5.20
N GLN A 276 19.34 21.17 5.21
CA GLN A 276 19.94 20.64 3.98
C GLN A 276 18.86 20.08 3.06
N TYR A 277 17.87 19.36 3.62
CA TYR A 277 16.82 18.71 2.84
C TYR A 277 15.52 19.51 2.80
N PHE A 278 15.22 20.25 3.88
CA PHE A 278 13.91 20.86 4.10
C PHE A 278 13.94 22.39 4.12
N GLY A 279 15.06 23.01 3.74
CA GLY A 279 15.20 24.46 3.64
C GLY A 279 15.11 25.21 4.98
N ASP A 280 15.26 26.53 4.92
CA ASP A 280 15.23 27.38 6.12
C ASP A 280 13.86 27.44 6.78
N ASP A 281 12.79 27.31 6.00
CA ASP A 281 11.41 27.31 6.48
C ASP A 281 10.92 25.91 6.87
N SER A 282 11.81 24.90 6.87
CA SER A 282 11.63 23.56 7.44
C SER A 282 10.35 22.87 6.93
N ARG A 283 10.22 22.76 5.61
CA ARG A 283 9.06 22.18 4.91
C ARG A 283 9.43 20.94 4.10
N PRO A 284 8.54 19.92 4.03
CA PRO A 284 8.70 18.78 3.12
C PRO A 284 8.95 19.19 1.66
N GLY A 285 8.26 20.22 1.17
CA GLY A 285 8.29 20.62 -0.22
C GLY A 285 9.67 21.04 -0.73
N ASN A 286 10.55 21.51 0.15
CA ASN A 286 11.89 21.94 -0.20
C ASN A 286 12.85 20.80 -0.58
N ILE A 287 12.42 19.54 -0.42
CA ILE A 287 13.13 18.40 -1.02
C ILE A 287 13.41 18.67 -2.49
N ILE A 288 12.48 19.32 -3.20
CA ILE A 288 12.65 19.61 -4.63
C ILE A 288 13.83 20.54 -4.92
N ASP A 289 14.08 21.52 -4.05
CA ASP A 289 15.17 22.49 -4.22
C ASP A 289 16.52 21.81 -3.96
N TYR A 290 16.58 20.94 -2.94
CA TYR A 290 17.74 20.07 -2.71
C TYR A 290 18.02 19.19 -3.93
N LEU A 291 17.00 18.51 -4.48
CA LEU A 291 17.18 17.61 -5.62
C LEU A 291 17.65 18.35 -6.87
N ILE A 292 17.07 19.50 -7.19
CA ILE A 292 17.45 20.28 -8.38
C ILE A 292 18.88 20.81 -8.27
N SER A 293 19.30 21.23 -7.08
CA SER A 293 20.66 21.74 -6.83
C SER A 293 21.70 20.65 -6.58
N HIS A 294 21.28 19.39 -6.45
CA HIS A 294 22.19 18.30 -6.11
C HIS A 294 23.20 18.01 -7.23
N PRO A 295 24.50 17.79 -6.96
CA PRO A 295 25.52 17.57 -7.98
C PRO A 295 25.30 16.36 -8.89
N THR A 296 24.48 15.38 -8.47
CA THR A 296 24.14 14.21 -9.28
C THR A 296 22.98 14.46 -10.25
N THR A 297 22.27 15.58 -10.10
CA THR A 297 21.16 15.96 -10.99
C THR A 297 21.74 16.56 -12.26
N GLN A 298 21.31 16.03 -13.41
CA GLN A 298 21.68 16.57 -14.70
C GLN A 298 20.62 17.56 -15.16
N ILE A 299 21.06 18.79 -15.42
CA ILE A 299 20.19 19.85 -15.96
C ILE A 299 20.41 19.88 -17.48
N SER A 300 19.43 19.38 -18.22
CA SER A 300 19.36 19.47 -19.69
C SER A 300 18.08 20.22 -20.07
N SER A 301 17.33 19.76 -21.08
CA SER A 301 16.00 20.29 -21.42
C SER A 301 14.96 20.08 -20.30
N VAL A 302 15.13 19.03 -19.50
CA VAL A 302 14.39 18.77 -18.26
C VAL A 302 15.38 18.36 -17.16
N PRO A 303 15.10 18.62 -15.87
CA PRO A 303 15.94 18.11 -14.79
C PRO A 303 15.83 16.58 -14.72
N ILE A 304 16.97 15.91 -14.64
CA ILE A 304 17.04 14.46 -14.51
C ILE A 304 17.69 14.12 -13.17
N VAL A 305 16.89 13.59 -12.26
CA VAL A 305 17.26 13.27 -10.88
C VAL A 305 17.46 11.76 -10.77
N PRO A 306 18.63 11.27 -10.36
CA PRO A 306 18.78 9.85 -10.02
C PRO A 306 17.87 9.48 -8.84
N LEU A 307 17.08 8.41 -8.97
CA LEU A 307 16.21 7.92 -7.89
C LEU A 307 16.97 7.73 -6.57
N PRO A 308 18.20 7.17 -6.52
CA PRO A 308 18.95 7.05 -5.27
C PRO A 308 19.19 8.38 -4.54
N THR A 309 19.21 9.52 -5.25
CA THR A 309 19.33 10.84 -4.63
C THR A 309 18.06 11.21 -3.86
N LEU A 310 16.86 11.03 -4.47
CA LEU A 310 15.60 11.17 -3.73
C LEU A 310 15.49 10.16 -2.59
N TRP A 311 15.85 8.91 -2.85
CA TRP A 311 15.83 7.84 -1.85
C TRP A 311 16.68 8.19 -0.62
N HIS A 312 17.89 8.72 -0.83
CA HIS A 312 18.78 9.15 0.25
C HIS A 312 18.14 10.23 1.12
N VAL A 313 17.51 11.26 0.52
CA VAL A 313 16.79 12.30 1.26
C VAL A 313 15.69 11.70 2.13
N LEU A 314 14.92 10.74 1.59
CA LEU A 314 13.84 10.11 2.34
C LEU A 314 14.37 9.22 3.46
N MET A 315 15.42 8.44 3.23
CA MET A 315 16.00 7.55 4.24
C MET A 315 16.72 8.30 5.35
N ASP A 316 17.45 9.37 5.03
CA ASP A 316 18.26 10.12 6.01
C ASP A 316 17.49 11.29 6.60
N GLY A 317 16.83 12.08 5.77
CA GLY A 317 16.04 13.23 6.20
C GLY A 317 14.86 12.85 7.09
N LEU A 318 14.23 11.68 6.85
CA LEU A 318 13.12 11.19 7.66
C LEU A 318 13.53 10.14 8.69
N GLY A 319 14.80 9.76 8.77
CA GLY A 319 15.30 8.78 9.75
C GLY A 319 14.77 8.99 11.20
N PRO A 320 14.77 10.23 11.73
CA PRO A 320 14.31 10.50 13.10
C PRO A 320 12.81 10.25 13.38
N ILE A 321 11.96 10.06 12.35
CA ILE A 321 10.53 9.86 12.58
C ILE A 321 10.19 8.44 13.03
N TRP A 322 11.09 7.48 12.75
CA TRP A 322 10.86 6.07 12.99
C TRP A 322 11.10 5.70 14.47
N PRO A 323 10.31 4.76 15.02
CA PRO A 323 10.52 4.27 16.38
C PRO A 323 11.91 3.67 16.59
N ALA A 324 12.45 3.75 17.80
CA ALA A 324 13.75 3.15 18.15
C ALA A 324 13.75 1.61 18.15
N SER A 325 12.59 0.96 18.04
CA SER A 325 12.42 -0.50 18.05
C SER A 325 12.83 -1.20 16.75
N ARG A 326 13.33 -0.47 15.75
CA ARG A 326 13.77 -1.03 14.47
C ARG A 326 15.13 -1.71 14.60
N SER A 327 15.42 -2.66 13.71
CA SER A 327 16.74 -3.29 13.64
C SER A 327 17.85 -2.26 13.47
N VAL A 328 18.97 -2.51 14.13
CA VAL A 328 20.14 -1.63 14.19
C VAL A 328 21.36 -2.43 13.73
N VAL A 329 22.19 -1.81 12.89
CA VAL A 329 23.52 -2.31 12.52
C VAL A 329 24.50 -1.15 12.71
N ASP A 330 25.62 -1.40 13.37
CA ASP A 330 26.66 -0.39 13.66
C ASP A 330 26.12 0.90 14.29
N GLY A 331 25.12 0.78 15.17
CA GLY A 331 24.47 1.91 15.85
C GLY A 331 23.50 2.70 14.96
N VAL A 332 23.32 2.31 13.70
CA VAL A 332 22.41 2.95 12.74
C VAL A 332 21.10 2.19 12.66
N SER A 333 19.98 2.87 12.94
CA SER A 333 18.65 2.30 12.71
C SER A 333 18.41 2.10 11.22
N LEU A 334 17.96 0.89 10.85
CA LEU A 334 17.72 0.54 9.45
C LEU A 334 16.31 0.92 8.98
N GLY A 335 15.36 1.15 9.90
CA GLY A 335 13.95 1.35 9.54
C GLY A 335 13.23 0.01 9.35
N ASP A 336 12.51 -0.14 8.23
CA ASP A 336 11.74 -1.36 7.93
C ASP A 336 12.63 -2.41 7.26
N ALA A 337 13.51 -2.98 8.07
CA ALA A 337 14.41 -4.08 7.74
C ALA A 337 14.51 -5.01 8.94
N TRP A 338 14.40 -6.32 8.72
CA TRP A 338 14.22 -7.29 9.80
C TRP A 338 15.09 -8.53 9.60
N PRO A 339 15.59 -9.16 10.68
CA PRO A 339 16.21 -10.47 10.58
C PRO A 339 15.17 -11.49 10.10
N LEU A 340 15.61 -12.47 9.32
CA LEU A 340 14.78 -13.55 8.80
C LEU A 340 15.51 -14.89 8.95
N SER A 341 14.87 -15.86 9.61
CA SER A 341 15.46 -17.17 9.87
C SER A 341 15.68 -18.01 8.61
N SER A 342 14.90 -17.75 7.56
CA SER A 342 14.99 -18.44 6.26
C SER A 342 16.16 -17.96 5.40
N MET A 343 16.86 -16.89 5.81
CA MET A 343 18.07 -16.46 5.13
C MET A 343 19.20 -17.46 5.34
N PRO A 344 20.01 -17.75 4.30
CA PRO A 344 21.18 -18.60 4.44
C PRO A 344 22.09 -18.08 5.56
N ARG A 345 22.55 -19.00 6.42
CA ARG A 345 23.47 -18.70 7.51
C ARG A 345 24.43 -19.86 7.72
N ASP A 346 25.72 -19.56 7.71
CA ASP A 346 26.78 -20.47 8.17
C ASP A 346 27.55 -19.87 9.35
N SER A 347 28.64 -20.53 9.77
CA SER A 347 29.44 -20.08 10.91
C SER A 347 30.20 -18.77 10.67
N ASN A 348 30.31 -18.32 9.41
CA ASN A 348 31.07 -17.15 8.99
C ASN A 348 30.18 -16.01 8.47
N SER A 349 28.87 -16.23 8.27
CA SER A 349 27.93 -15.19 7.82
C SER A 349 27.92 -13.99 8.76
N ALA A 350 28.08 -12.80 8.20
CA ALA A 350 27.93 -11.56 8.94
C ALA A 350 26.46 -11.33 9.33
N GLU A 351 26.22 -10.60 10.43
CA GLU A 351 24.85 -10.40 10.96
C GLU A 351 23.89 -9.77 9.92
N TRP A 352 24.40 -8.82 9.12
CA TRP A 352 23.64 -8.14 8.07
C TRP A 352 23.11 -9.11 6.99
N GLU A 353 23.78 -10.26 6.79
CA GLU A 353 23.40 -11.28 5.81
C GLU A 353 22.13 -12.07 6.18
N THR A 354 21.54 -11.82 7.34
CA THR A 354 20.22 -12.37 7.69
C THR A 354 19.12 -11.32 7.65
N ILE A 355 19.47 -10.06 7.40
CA ILE A 355 18.52 -8.95 7.39
C ILE A 355 17.93 -8.78 5.98
N VAL A 356 16.60 -8.61 5.95
CA VAL A 356 15.82 -8.32 4.74
C VAL A 356 15.21 -6.93 4.87
N PRO A 357 15.66 -5.94 4.07
CA PRO A 357 15.08 -4.61 4.02
C PRO A 357 13.86 -4.56 3.09
N PHE A 358 12.82 -3.84 3.50
CA PHE A 358 11.63 -3.55 2.68
C PHE A 358 11.43 -2.06 2.48
N HIS A 359 11.66 -1.26 3.53
CA HIS A 359 11.47 0.20 3.53
C HIS A 359 10.12 0.60 2.92
N LYS A 360 9.07 -0.19 3.16
CA LYS A 360 7.84 -0.14 2.35
C LYS A 360 7.15 1.22 2.38
N LEU A 361 7.08 1.86 3.55
CA LEU A 361 6.49 3.20 3.63
C LEU A 361 7.36 4.24 2.92
N THR A 362 8.69 4.15 3.04
CA THR A 362 9.60 5.03 2.31
C THR A 362 9.44 4.83 0.80
N GLN A 363 9.27 3.59 0.34
CA GLN A 363 8.97 3.32 -1.06
C GLN A 363 7.62 3.92 -1.49
N TRP A 364 6.59 3.75 -0.67
CA TRP A 364 5.27 4.33 -0.93
C TRP A 364 5.32 5.87 -1.02
N LEU A 365 6.10 6.49 -0.14
CA LEU A 365 6.36 7.92 -0.15
C LEU A 365 7.11 8.34 -1.42
N CYS A 366 8.17 7.61 -1.78
CA CYS A 366 8.95 7.88 -2.99
C CYS A 366 8.07 7.85 -4.26
N TYR A 367 7.27 6.79 -4.45
CA TYR A 367 6.29 6.71 -5.55
C TYR A 367 5.35 7.92 -5.56
N SER A 368 4.84 8.28 -4.39
CA SER A 368 3.88 9.38 -4.24
C SER A 368 4.50 10.75 -4.53
N LEU A 369 5.74 11.02 -4.13
CA LEU A 369 6.40 12.31 -4.31
C LEU A 369 6.97 12.49 -5.73
N MET A 370 7.40 11.42 -6.40
CA MET A 370 7.89 11.50 -7.79
C MET A 370 6.82 12.04 -8.75
N GLN A 371 5.56 11.68 -8.53
CA GLN A 371 4.47 12.05 -9.44
C GLN A 371 4.24 13.57 -9.56
N PRO A 372 4.01 14.36 -8.49
CA PRO A 372 3.85 15.81 -8.60
C PRO A 372 5.08 16.49 -9.22
N MET A 373 6.28 16.04 -8.89
CA MET A 373 7.53 16.54 -9.49
C MET A 373 7.59 16.29 -11.00
N SER A 374 7.21 15.10 -11.44
CA SER A 374 7.19 14.73 -12.86
C SER A 374 6.09 15.46 -13.63
N VAL A 375 4.90 15.60 -13.04
CA VAL A 375 3.73 16.20 -13.70
C VAL A 375 3.87 17.72 -13.81
N LEU A 376 4.30 18.40 -12.75
CA LEU A 376 4.32 19.87 -12.73
C LEU A 376 5.63 20.46 -13.21
N MET A 377 6.76 19.83 -12.87
CA MET A 377 8.10 20.36 -13.18
C MET A 377 8.85 19.55 -14.24
N HIS A 378 8.20 18.54 -14.81
CA HIS A 378 8.77 17.68 -15.84
C HIS A 378 10.08 17.00 -15.42
N ILE A 379 10.28 16.80 -14.10
CA ILE A 379 11.46 16.12 -13.57
C ILE A 379 11.41 14.65 -14.00
N HIS A 380 12.50 14.18 -14.62
CA HIS A 380 12.68 12.77 -14.94
C HIS A 380 13.47 12.06 -13.85
N PHE A 381 12.92 10.97 -13.30
CA PHE A 381 13.64 10.14 -12.33
C PHE A 381 14.35 8.98 -13.03
N ALA A 382 15.67 9.10 -13.19
CA ALA A 382 16.50 8.01 -13.70
C ALA A 382 16.63 6.91 -12.66
N GLY A 383 16.47 5.64 -13.05
CA GLY A 383 16.52 4.52 -12.12
C GLY A 383 15.21 4.26 -11.35
N ALA A 384 14.07 4.79 -11.81
CA ALA A 384 12.77 4.55 -11.18
C ALA A 384 12.43 3.05 -11.07
N GLU A 385 12.96 2.21 -11.98
CA GLU A 385 12.87 0.76 -11.97
C GLU A 385 13.59 0.07 -10.80
N LEU A 386 14.47 0.80 -10.08
CA LEU A 386 15.06 0.29 -8.84
C LEU A 386 14.01 0.12 -7.75
N MET A 387 12.93 0.90 -7.77
CA MET A 387 11.80 0.73 -6.86
C MET A 387 11.20 -0.68 -7.01
N THR A 388 10.65 -1.22 -5.92
CA THR A 388 10.11 -2.58 -5.91
C THR A 388 8.59 -2.59 -5.77
N GLY A 389 8.01 -3.79 -5.86
CA GLY A 389 6.65 -4.03 -5.42
C GLY A 389 6.53 -3.70 -3.94
N LEU A 390 5.34 -3.27 -3.50
CA LEU A 390 5.08 -2.93 -2.10
C LEU A 390 4.53 -4.17 -1.38
N PRO A 391 5.30 -4.78 -0.45
CA PRO A 391 4.88 -6.00 0.23
C PRO A 391 3.97 -5.68 1.42
N GLU A 392 2.79 -5.15 1.12
CA GLU A 392 1.71 -4.98 2.10
C GLU A 392 0.64 -6.06 1.92
N TYR A 393 -0.32 -6.08 2.85
CA TYR A 393 -1.27 -7.16 3.01
C TYR A 393 -2.19 -7.39 1.81
N ARG A 394 -2.43 -6.41 0.92
CA ARG A 394 -3.22 -6.64 -0.31
C ARG A 394 -2.39 -7.35 -1.36
N ASN A 395 -1.20 -6.85 -1.69
CA ASN A 395 -0.31 -7.49 -2.65
C ASN A 395 0.15 -8.87 -2.17
N GLY A 396 0.54 -9.01 -0.90
CA GLY A 396 0.91 -10.31 -0.34
C GLY A 396 -0.30 -11.23 -0.21
N GLY A 397 -1.47 -10.66 0.13
CA GLY A 397 -2.71 -11.41 0.34
C GLY A 397 -3.26 -11.99 -0.96
N LEU A 398 -3.04 -11.31 -2.09
CA LEU A 398 -3.36 -11.81 -3.41
C LEU A 398 -2.79 -13.21 -3.63
N PHE A 399 -1.49 -13.41 -3.37
CA PHE A 399 -0.83 -14.70 -3.60
C PHE A 399 -1.33 -15.81 -2.67
N ILE A 400 -1.84 -15.46 -1.47
CA ILE A 400 -2.46 -16.44 -0.57
C ILE A 400 -3.87 -16.78 -1.05
N ASP A 401 -4.69 -15.78 -1.33
CA ASP A 401 -6.10 -15.99 -1.71
C ASP A 401 -6.25 -16.62 -3.10
N THR A 402 -5.26 -16.50 -3.99
CA THR A 402 -5.19 -17.26 -5.26
C THR A 402 -4.54 -18.64 -5.11
N GLY A 403 -4.06 -19.00 -3.91
CA GLY A 403 -3.50 -20.32 -3.59
C GLY A 403 -2.03 -20.54 -3.97
N VAL A 404 -1.28 -19.50 -4.36
CA VAL A 404 0.17 -19.62 -4.62
C VAL A 404 0.93 -19.84 -3.32
N LEU A 405 0.52 -19.18 -2.24
CA LEU A 405 1.10 -19.31 -0.92
C LEU A 405 0.08 -19.90 0.05
N THR A 406 0.47 -20.93 0.80
CA THR A 406 -0.33 -21.48 1.89
C THR A 406 0.45 -21.42 3.18
N LEU A 407 -0.10 -20.77 4.20
CA LEU A 407 0.54 -20.72 5.52
C LEU A 407 0.58 -22.13 6.13
N LYS A 408 1.74 -22.57 6.59
CA LYS A 408 1.89 -23.93 7.15
C LYS A 408 1.03 -24.13 8.41
N PRO A 409 0.56 -25.37 8.68
CA PRO A 409 -0.44 -25.63 9.72
C PRO A 409 -0.05 -25.14 11.12
N GLU A 410 1.21 -25.26 11.50
CA GLU A 410 1.72 -24.82 12.79
C GLU A 410 1.70 -23.29 12.93
N GLN A 411 2.02 -22.56 11.86
CA GLN A 411 1.94 -21.10 11.86
C GLN A 411 0.50 -20.63 11.84
N MET A 412 -0.37 -21.30 11.06
CA MET A 412 -1.82 -21.04 11.07
C MET A 412 -2.38 -21.16 12.49
N LYS A 413 -2.08 -22.25 13.20
CA LYS A 413 -2.50 -22.44 14.59
C LYS A 413 -2.01 -21.31 15.49
N ARG A 414 -0.72 -20.99 15.44
CA ARG A 414 -0.10 -19.92 16.25
C ARG A 414 -0.76 -18.55 16.00
N GLY A 415 -1.00 -18.22 14.73
CA GLY A 415 -1.63 -16.96 14.35
C GLY A 415 -3.09 -16.85 14.81
N LEU A 416 -3.84 -17.95 14.79
CA LEU A 416 -5.24 -17.98 15.27
C LEU A 416 -5.34 -17.91 16.80
N GLU A 417 -4.41 -18.53 17.51
CA GLU A 417 -4.28 -18.38 18.97
C GLU A 417 -3.98 -16.92 19.34
N ARG A 418 -3.08 -16.27 18.59
CA ARG A 418 -2.78 -14.84 18.76
C ARG A 418 -3.98 -13.95 18.50
N PHE A 419 -4.73 -14.20 17.42
CA PHE A 419 -5.98 -13.49 17.13
C PHE A 419 -6.94 -13.61 18.32
N SER A 420 -7.17 -14.82 18.82
CA SER A 420 -8.13 -15.08 19.91
C SER A 420 -7.76 -14.29 21.17
N ALA A 421 -6.48 -14.28 21.54
CA ALA A 421 -5.99 -13.51 22.69
C ALA A 421 -6.11 -11.99 22.52
N GLU A 422 -6.03 -11.46 21.28
CA GLU A 422 -6.24 -10.03 20.99
C GLU A 422 -7.75 -9.67 20.97
N ALA A 423 -8.57 -10.54 20.36
CA ALA A 423 -10.01 -10.40 20.32
C ALA A 423 -10.62 -10.37 21.73
N ASP A 424 -10.17 -11.25 22.63
CA ASP A 424 -10.61 -11.28 24.02
C ASP A 424 -10.25 -9.98 24.78
N ARG A 425 -9.05 -9.44 24.54
CA ARG A 425 -8.61 -8.17 25.16
C ARG A 425 -9.43 -6.97 24.71
N ASN A 426 -9.83 -6.96 23.44
CA ASN A 426 -10.55 -5.84 22.83
C ASN A 426 -12.08 -6.02 22.84
N GLY A 427 -12.58 -7.13 23.42
CA GLY A 427 -14.01 -7.47 23.43
C GLY A 427 -14.59 -7.71 22.03
N GLN A 428 -13.73 -8.04 21.06
CA GLN A 428 -14.07 -8.08 19.65
C GLN A 428 -14.53 -9.48 19.27
N LYS A 429 -15.84 -9.66 19.03
CA LYS A 429 -16.38 -10.90 18.47
C LYS A 429 -16.42 -10.78 16.95
N CYS A 430 -15.51 -11.46 16.26
CA CYS A 430 -15.46 -11.48 14.80
C CYS A 430 -16.04 -12.79 14.25
N MET A 431 -16.84 -12.70 13.18
CA MET A 431 -17.43 -13.87 12.50
C MET A 431 -16.40 -14.57 11.59
N GLU A 432 -15.47 -13.80 11.02
CA GLU A 432 -14.38 -14.31 10.20
C GLU A 432 -13.07 -14.08 10.94
N VAL A 433 -12.26 -15.14 11.04
CA VAL A 433 -11.04 -15.18 11.82
C VAL A 433 -9.87 -15.47 10.89
N VAL A 434 -8.82 -14.68 10.97
CA VAL A 434 -7.59 -14.87 10.19
C VAL A 434 -6.40 -14.89 11.14
N PRO A 435 -5.33 -15.63 10.80
CA PRO A 435 -4.12 -15.64 11.61
C PRO A 435 -3.54 -14.22 11.73
N MET A 436 -3.05 -13.89 12.92
CA MET A 436 -2.52 -12.57 13.25
C MET A 436 -1.08 -12.66 13.75
N PHE A 437 -0.22 -11.78 13.23
CA PHE A 437 1.19 -11.69 13.60
C PHE A 437 1.66 -10.24 13.75
N GLU A 438 2.78 -10.05 14.42
CA GLU A 438 3.47 -8.75 14.47
C GLU A 438 4.26 -8.53 13.17
N ALA A 439 4.52 -7.27 12.81
CA ALA A 439 5.22 -6.98 11.56
C ALA A 439 6.67 -7.48 11.52
N SER A 440 7.29 -7.63 12.69
CA SER A 440 8.64 -8.20 12.86
C SER A 440 8.65 -9.72 13.00
N ASP A 441 7.48 -10.36 12.99
CA ASP A 441 7.38 -11.81 13.07
C ASP A 441 7.98 -12.44 11.81
N ASP A 442 8.74 -13.53 11.99
CA ASP A 442 9.45 -14.22 10.92
C ASP A 442 8.50 -14.66 9.77
N VAL A 443 7.25 -15.02 10.10
CA VAL A 443 6.19 -15.33 9.11
C VAL A 443 5.90 -14.12 8.22
N VAL A 444 5.77 -12.93 8.81
CA VAL A 444 5.46 -11.70 8.06
C VAL A 444 6.67 -11.26 7.26
N VAL A 445 7.87 -11.37 7.80
CA VAL A 445 9.11 -11.02 7.09
C VAL A 445 9.32 -11.93 5.87
N GLU A 446 9.14 -13.25 6.01
CA GLU A 446 9.24 -14.20 4.89
C GLU A 446 8.17 -13.91 3.82
N TRP A 447 6.92 -13.73 4.23
CA TRP A 447 5.81 -13.42 3.34
C TRP A 447 6.08 -12.15 2.52
N ARG A 448 6.58 -11.10 3.18
CA ARG A 448 6.90 -9.82 2.53
C ARG A 448 8.06 -9.96 1.55
N ALA A 449 9.10 -10.73 1.88
CA ALA A 449 10.24 -10.98 1.01
C ALA A 449 9.83 -11.67 -0.29
N VAL A 450 9.05 -12.74 -0.18
CA VAL A 450 8.57 -13.48 -1.35
C VAL A 450 7.59 -12.65 -2.18
N THR A 451 6.74 -11.85 -1.52
CA THR A 451 5.82 -10.92 -2.21
C THR A 451 6.56 -9.94 -3.12
N VAL A 452 7.71 -9.39 -2.69
CA VAL A 452 8.52 -8.49 -3.54
C VAL A 452 8.94 -9.19 -4.84
N GLY A 453 9.48 -10.41 -4.74
CA GLY A 453 9.93 -11.18 -5.90
C GLY A 453 8.78 -11.61 -6.81
N PHE A 454 7.68 -12.08 -6.24
CA PHE A 454 6.50 -12.48 -7.01
C PHE A 454 5.84 -11.32 -7.74
N LEU A 455 5.87 -10.09 -7.23
CA LEU A 455 5.36 -8.93 -7.96
C LEU A 455 6.19 -8.61 -9.21
N ASP A 456 7.51 -8.78 -9.17
CA ASP A 456 8.37 -8.61 -10.35
C ASP A 456 8.08 -9.71 -11.40
N MET A 457 7.91 -10.96 -10.98
CA MET A 457 7.49 -12.06 -11.87
C MET A 457 6.09 -11.84 -12.46
N LEU A 458 5.14 -11.39 -11.63
CA LEU A 458 3.77 -11.09 -12.02
C LEU A 458 3.74 -10.01 -13.09
N LEU A 459 4.54 -8.94 -12.95
CA LEU A 459 4.64 -7.87 -13.94
C LEU A 459 5.04 -8.39 -15.32
N ALA A 460 6.07 -9.23 -15.38
CA ALA A 460 6.56 -9.81 -16.63
C ALA A 460 5.46 -10.66 -17.32
N LYS A 461 4.76 -11.50 -16.55
CA LYS A 461 3.68 -12.34 -17.09
C LYS A 461 2.44 -11.53 -17.47
N VAL A 462 2.04 -10.53 -16.68
CA VAL A 462 0.93 -9.63 -17.01
C VAL A 462 1.19 -8.90 -18.33
N ASN A 463 2.40 -8.36 -18.54
CA ASN A 463 2.75 -7.72 -19.81
C ASN A 463 2.69 -8.70 -20.99
N THR A 464 3.16 -9.93 -20.79
CA THR A 464 3.07 -11.00 -21.80
C THR A 464 1.61 -11.31 -22.18
N GLU A 465 0.73 -11.50 -21.19
CA GLU A 465 -0.70 -11.82 -21.39
C GLU A 465 -1.54 -10.65 -21.93
N LEU A 466 -1.07 -9.42 -21.74
CA LEU A 466 -1.64 -8.22 -22.34
C LEU A 466 -1.07 -7.92 -23.73
N GLY A 467 -0.01 -8.61 -24.15
CA GLY A 467 0.68 -8.36 -25.41
C GLY A 467 1.46 -7.03 -25.45
N LEU A 468 1.87 -6.52 -24.29
CA LEU A 468 2.55 -5.24 -24.14
C LEU A 468 4.07 -5.42 -24.07
N SER A 469 4.82 -4.54 -24.75
CA SER A 469 6.28 -4.60 -24.79
C SER A 469 6.91 -3.22 -24.99
N GLY A 470 8.22 -3.09 -24.73
CA GLY A 470 8.95 -1.84 -24.92
C GLY A 470 8.36 -0.69 -24.10
N GLU A 471 8.03 0.42 -24.77
CA GLU A 471 7.43 1.59 -24.12
C GLU A 471 5.94 1.42 -23.76
N GLU A 472 5.27 0.43 -24.34
CA GLU A 472 3.87 0.11 -24.06
C GLU A 472 3.72 -0.83 -22.86
N ALA A 473 4.81 -1.47 -22.42
CA ALA A 473 4.82 -2.34 -21.26
C ALA A 473 4.37 -1.56 -20.01
N LEU A 474 3.48 -2.17 -19.23
CA LEU A 474 3.14 -1.65 -17.91
C LEU A 474 4.40 -1.60 -17.06
N SER A 475 4.60 -0.49 -16.39
CA SER A 475 5.56 -0.39 -15.30
C SER A 475 5.01 -1.05 -14.04
N LEU A 476 5.92 -1.42 -13.12
CA LEU A 476 5.54 -1.97 -11.83
C LEU A 476 4.49 -1.13 -11.08
N PRO A 477 4.65 0.20 -10.90
CA PRO A 477 3.61 1.01 -10.27
C PRO A 477 2.28 1.01 -11.02
N GLN A 478 2.25 0.88 -12.36
CA GLN A 478 0.98 0.77 -13.09
C GLN A 478 0.29 -0.57 -12.81
N MET A 479 1.04 -1.68 -12.78
CA MET A 479 0.48 -2.99 -12.42
C MET A 479 0.01 -3.03 -10.96
N LEU A 480 0.72 -2.37 -10.03
CA LEU A 480 0.24 -2.26 -8.65
C LEU A 480 -1.11 -1.55 -8.60
N GLU A 481 -1.24 -0.38 -9.24
CA GLU A 481 -2.45 0.46 -9.21
C GLU A 481 -3.66 -0.24 -9.86
N ALA A 482 -3.51 -0.69 -11.10
CA ALA A 482 -4.60 -1.26 -11.87
C ALA A 482 -4.85 -2.75 -11.59
N GLY A 483 -3.86 -3.44 -11.02
CA GLY A 483 -3.81 -4.88 -10.91
C GLY A 483 -3.71 -5.34 -9.46
N SER A 484 -2.51 -5.63 -8.98
CA SER A 484 -2.31 -6.44 -7.77
C SER A 484 -2.84 -5.80 -6.48
N TRP A 485 -2.68 -4.49 -6.29
CA TRP A 485 -3.14 -3.82 -5.07
C TRP A 485 -4.67 -3.73 -5.02
N LYS A 486 -5.28 -3.46 -6.17
CA LYS A 486 -6.74 -3.45 -6.33
C LYS A 486 -7.31 -4.86 -6.22
N GLY A 487 -6.71 -5.82 -6.92
CA GLY A 487 -7.11 -7.22 -6.94
C GLY A 487 -6.99 -7.90 -5.59
N GLY A 488 -5.91 -7.67 -4.86
CA GLY A 488 -5.73 -8.15 -3.49
C GLY A 488 -6.83 -7.67 -2.54
N ARG A 489 -7.33 -6.44 -2.72
CA ARG A 489 -8.51 -5.97 -2.00
C ARG A 489 -9.78 -6.67 -2.48
N GLU A 490 -10.03 -6.72 -3.79
CA GLU A 490 -11.26 -7.28 -4.34
C GLU A 490 -11.44 -8.76 -3.99
N ILE A 491 -10.37 -9.56 -4.06
CA ILE A 491 -10.41 -10.98 -3.68
C ILE A 491 -10.65 -11.16 -2.18
N ALA A 492 -10.02 -10.33 -1.33
CA ALA A 492 -10.27 -10.35 0.11
C ALA A 492 -11.74 -10.02 0.44
N GLU A 493 -12.36 -9.08 -0.28
CA GLU A 493 -13.79 -8.77 -0.12
C GLU A 493 -14.71 -9.92 -0.52
N VAL A 494 -14.32 -10.74 -1.49
CA VAL A 494 -15.09 -11.91 -1.92
C VAL A 494 -14.88 -13.09 -0.98
N THR A 495 -13.64 -13.35 -0.57
CA THR A 495 -13.28 -14.49 0.29
C THR A 495 -13.71 -14.26 1.74
N ARG A 496 -13.73 -13.00 2.20
CA ARG A 496 -14.05 -12.61 3.58
C ARG A 496 -15.06 -11.44 3.58
N PRO A 497 -16.32 -11.66 3.17
CA PRO A 497 -17.30 -10.59 2.95
C PRO A 497 -17.68 -9.80 4.20
N ASN A 498 -17.51 -10.36 5.40
CA ASN A 498 -17.89 -9.69 6.64
C ASN A 498 -16.81 -8.71 7.11
N THR A 499 -15.54 -9.11 7.06
CA THR A 499 -14.42 -8.29 7.53
C THR A 499 -13.70 -7.53 6.42
N LYS A 500 -13.69 -8.11 5.21
CA LYS A 500 -12.92 -7.62 4.05
C LYS A 500 -11.43 -7.53 4.35
N GLU A 501 -10.97 -8.32 5.30
CA GLU A 501 -9.59 -8.31 5.77
C GLU A 501 -8.71 -9.19 4.87
N PRO A 502 -7.39 -8.88 4.81
CA PRO A 502 -6.44 -9.78 4.17
C PRO A 502 -6.43 -11.17 4.84
N PRO A 503 -5.89 -12.19 4.13
CA PRO A 503 -5.78 -13.56 4.66
C PRO A 503 -4.88 -13.70 5.89
N ILE A 504 -4.00 -12.73 6.15
CA ILE A 504 -3.17 -12.63 7.35
C ILE A 504 -3.28 -11.20 7.87
N MET A 505 -3.57 -11.04 9.16
CA MET A 505 -3.58 -9.75 9.82
C MET A 505 -2.23 -9.40 10.44
N ILE A 506 -1.86 -8.13 10.31
CA ILE A 506 -0.66 -7.56 10.92
C ILE A 506 -1.08 -6.65 12.06
N ILE A 507 -0.53 -6.88 13.25
CA ILE A 507 -0.69 -5.98 14.39
C ILE A 507 0.05 -4.68 14.06
N SER A 508 -0.70 -3.59 13.92
CA SER A 508 -0.15 -2.26 13.63
C SER A 508 -0.46 -1.29 14.76
N ASP A 509 0.55 -0.54 15.17
CA ASP A 509 0.46 0.59 16.09
C ASP A 509 0.20 1.93 15.37
N GLY A 510 -0.07 1.89 14.06
CA GLY A 510 -0.18 3.08 13.21
C GLY A 510 1.16 3.62 12.73
N THR A 511 2.27 2.90 12.93
CA THR A 511 3.62 3.26 12.44
C THR A 511 4.27 2.17 11.58
N VAL A 512 3.61 1.02 11.41
CA VAL A 512 3.98 -0.06 10.48
C VAL A 512 2.85 -0.28 9.46
N PHE A 513 3.20 -0.34 8.17
CA PHE A 513 2.31 -0.09 7.03
C PHE A 513 2.24 -1.24 6.04
#